data_AF-C3ZVU9-F1
#
_entry.id   AF-C3ZVU9-F1
#
_cell.length_a   1.000
_cell.length_b   1.000
_cell.length_c   1.000
_cell.angle_alpha   90.00
_cell.angle_beta   90.00
_cell.angle_gamma   90.00
#
_symmetry.space_group_name_H-M   'P 1'
#
loop_
_entity.id
_entity.type
_entity.pdbx_description
1 polymer ?
#
loop_
_entity_poly.entity_id
_entity_poly.type
_entity_poly.pdbx_seq_one_letter_code
_entity_poly.pdbx_strand_id
1 'polypeptide(L)'
;GKRLLDVGTGPSVYPLISASRVFTEIICSDIHQGALAEVWKWKNGDADAFDWSLAIQHVSGLEGTRWEERQEQLRSAIKDTVYCDVHNENPLHPAVFRPFDTVISAFCLEGACFNKGRPTYVNAMRNMCTLLKPGGYLIVMTYIGVTYYVGMDGKEDPDNLRLDTDFVLKSLSKAGITV
;
A
#
# COMPACT_ATOMS: atom_id res chain seq x y z
N GLY A 1 -8.90 9.16 10.65
CA GLY A 1 -7.99 10.32 10.76
C GLY A 1 -8.12 11.18 9.53
N LYS A 2 -7.24 12.17 9.32
CA LYS A 2 -7.20 13.01 8.11
C LYS A 2 -6.19 12.50 7.08
N ARG A 3 -5.04 11.99 7.55
CA ARG A 3 -3.86 11.66 6.74
C ARG A 3 -3.61 10.17 6.71
N LEU A 4 -3.53 9.60 5.51
CA LEU A 4 -3.20 8.21 5.26
C LEU A 4 -1.94 8.12 4.40
N LEU A 5 -1.07 7.17 4.72
CA LEU A 5 0.04 6.77 3.87
C LEU A 5 -0.24 5.36 3.34
N ASP A 6 -0.05 5.16 2.05
CA ASP A 6 -0.03 3.85 1.42
C ASP A 6 1.42 3.46 1.11
N VAL A 7 1.88 2.34 1.67
CA VAL A 7 3.25 1.85 1.59
C VAL A 7 3.32 0.67 0.63
N GLY A 8 4.06 0.85 -0.45
CA GLY A 8 4.12 -0.10 -1.56
C GLY A 8 2.85 -0.07 -2.39
N THR A 9 2.42 1.14 -2.78
CA THR A 9 1.21 1.36 -3.59
C THR A 9 1.24 0.57 -4.89
N GLY A 10 2.43 0.34 -5.45
CA GLY A 10 2.58 -0.16 -6.81
C GLY A 10 1.89 0.78 -7.81
N PRO A 11 1.58 0.28 -9.03
CA PRO A 11 0.82 1.03 -10.01
C PRO A 11 -0.70 0.96 -9.75
N SER A 12 -1.13 0.75 -8.50
CA SER A 12 -2.50 0.39 -8.16
C SER A 12 -3.17 1.35 -7.19
N VAL A 13 -4.48 1.60 -7.36
CA VAL A 13 -5.24 2.51 -6.50
C VAL A 13 -6.42 1.84 -5.78
N TYR A 14 -6.70 0.56 -6.08
CA TYR A 14 -7.85 -0.14 -5.54
C TYR A 14 -7.86 -0.25 -3.99
N PRO A 15 -6.72 -0.39 -3.27
CA PRO A 15 -6.74 -0.43 -1.80
C PRO A 15 -7.28 0.86 -1.18
N LEU A 16 -7.27 1.96 -1.95
CA LEU A 16 -7.55 3.31 -1.49
C LEU A 16 -8.98 3.75 -1.77
N ILE A 17 -9.76 2.97 -2.53
CA ILE A 17 -11.13 3.34 -2.95
C ILE A 17 -12.00 3.59 -1.72
N SER A 18 -12.16 2.60 -0.84
CA SER A 18 -12.91 2.78 0.40
C SER A 18 -12.24 3.76 1.37
N ALA A 19 -10.91 3.83 1.38
CA ALA A 19 -10.17 4.73 2.25
C ALA A 19 -10.46 6.22 1.95
N SER A 20 -10.67 6.57 0.68
CA SER A 20 -10.99 7.94 0.24
C SER A 20 -12.28 8.53 0.86
N ARG A 21 -13.15 7.68 1.43
CA ARG A 21 -14.33 8.10 2.20
C ARG A 21 -13.98 8.89 3.45
N VAL A 22 -12.89 8.47 4.08
CA VAL A 22 -12.51 8.90 5.42
C VAL A 22 -11.31 9.84 5.35
N PHE A 23 -10.36 9.54 4.47
CA PHE A 23 -9.11 10.27 4.37
C PHE A 23 -9.13 11.23 3.19
N THR A 24 -9.01 12.52 3.49
CA THR A 24 -8.92 13.59 2.48
C THR A 24 -7.49 13.89 2.04
N GLU A 25 -6.50 13.30 2.72
CA GLU A 25 -5.08 13.43 2.41
C GLU A 25 -4.46 12.03 2.39
N ILE A 26 -4.26 11.49 1.18
CA ILE A 26 -3.62 10.20 0.94
C ILE A 26 -2.27 10.47 0.27
N ILE A 27 -1.20 9.93 0.83
CA ILE A 27 0.13 9.92 0.23
C ILE A 27 0.38 8.49 -0.24
N CYS A 28 0.69 8.32 -1.53
CA CYS A 28 1.06 7.03 -2.10
C CYS A 28 2.58 6.91 -2.07
N SER A 29 3.11 5.71 -1.87
CA SER A 29 4.56 5.53 -1.82
C SER A 29 5.00 4.17 -2.31
N ASP A 30 6.14 4.14 -3.00
CA ASP A 30 6.70 2.93 -3.61
C ASP A 30 8.21 3.09 -3.81
N ILE A 31 8.91 1.96 -3.92
CA ILE A 31 10.33 1.94 -4.26
C ILE A 31 10.55 2.21 -5.76
N HIS A 32 9.57 1.87 -6.61
CA HIS A 32 9.64 2.02 -8.06
C HIS A 32 9.00 3.33 -8.52
N GLN A 33 9.82 4.24 -9.05
CA GLN A 33 9.32 5.52 -9.58
C GLN A 33 8.33 5.34 -10.75
N GLY A 34 8.47 4.30 -11.56
CA GLY A 34 7.52 3.98 -12.63
C GLY A 34 6.12 3.66 -12.11
N ALA A 35 6.02 2.93 -11.00
CA ALA A 35 4.75 2.63 -10.34
C ALA A 35 4.06 3.92 -9.84
N LEU A 36 4.84 4.80 -9.21
CA LEU A 36 4.34 6.11 -8.76
C LEU A 36 3.89 7.00 -9.92
N ALA A 37 4.54 6.92 -11.08
CA ALA A 37 4.13 7.66 -12.28
C ALA A 37 2.76 7.18 -12.79
N GLU A 38 2.49 5.87 -12.77
CA GLU A 38 1.18 5.33 -13.17
C GLU A 38 0.04 5.78 -12.24
N VAL A 39 0.31 5.89 -10.93
CA VAL A 39 -0.65 6.48 -9.98
C VAL A 39 -0.93 7.95 -10.31
N TRP A 40 0.11 8.72 -10.66
CA TRP A 40 -0.05 10.13 -11.07
C TRP A 40 -0.85 10.29 -12.37
N LYS A 41 -0.56 9.48 -13.39
CA LYS A 41 -1.33 9.47 -14.64
C LYS A 41 -2.81 9.24 -14.37
N TRP A 42 -3.13 8.20 -13.60
CA TRP A 42 -4.52 7.89 -13.27
C TRP A 42 -5.19 8.99 -12.44
N LYS A 43 -4.46 9.58 -11.48
CA LYS A 43 -4.93 10.69 -10.66
C LYS A 43 -5.28 11.92 -11.52
N ASN A 44 -4.47 12.22 -12.53
CA ASN A 44 -4.65 13.38 -13.41
C ASN A 44 -5.67 13.14 -14.53
N GLY A 45 -6.13 11.90 -14.70
CA GLY A 45 -7.09 11.55 -15.75
C GLY A 45 -6.44 11.44 -17.14
N ASP A 46 -5.16 11.10 -17.19
CA ASP A 46 -4.43 10.93 -18.44
C ASP A 46 -5.05 9.80 -19.29
N ALA A 47 -5.09 9.98 -20.61
CA ALA A 47 -5.80 9.08 -21.52
C ALA A 47 -5.17 7.68 -21.63
N ASP A 48 -3.87 7.54 -21.31
CA ASP A 48 -3.14 6.28 -21.30
C ASP A 48 -3.09 5.61 -19.91
N ALA A 49 -3.73 6.20 -18.90
CA ALA A 49 -3.78 5.61 -17.57
C ALA A 49 -4.59 4.31 -17.54
N PHE A 50 -4.20 3.38 -16.65
CA PHE A 50 -4.96 2.15 -16.44
C PHE A 50 -6.41 2.44 -16.01
N ASP A 51 -7.37 1.75 -16.63
CA ASP A 51 -8.79 1.93 -16.33
C ASP A 51 -9.21 1.17 -15.05
N TRP A 52 -9.29 1.92 -13.95
CA TRP A 52 -9.77 1.41 -12.66
C TRP A 52 -11.31 1.44 -12.50
N SER A 53 -12.08 1.82 -13.53
CA SER A 53 -13.53 2.02 -13.43
C SER A 53 -14.27 0.79 -12.93
N LEU A 54 -13.90 -0.42 -13.37
CA LEU A 54 -14.55 -1.66 -12.92
C LEU A 54 -14.37 -1.91 -11.41
N ALA A 55 -13.16 -1.70 -10.89
CA ALA A 55 -12.89 -1.84 -9.46
C ALA A 55 -13.65 -0.79 -8.64
N ILE A 56 -13.68 0.45 -9.14
CA ILE A 56 -14.38 1.56 -8.48
C ILE A 56 -15.90 1.35 -8.51
N GLN A 57 -16.46 0.90 -9.62
CA GLN A 57 -17.88 0.54 -9.73
C GLN A 57 -18.24 -0.58 -8.75
N HIS A 58 -17.42 -1.62 -8.67
CA HIS A 58 -17.65 -2.73 -7.76
C HIS A 58 -17.68 -2.27 -6.30
N VAL A 59 -16.63 -1.57 -5.84
CA VAL A 59 -16.56 -1.06 -4.46
C VAL A 59 -17.69 -0.05 -4.19
N SER A 60 -17.99 0.83 -5.15
CA SER A 60 -19.04 1.83 -5.00
C SER A 60 -20.43 1.19 -4.88
N GLY A 61 -20.69 0.12 -5.62
CA GLY A 61 -21.91 -0.67 -5.52
C GLY A 61 -22.08 -1.33 -4.16
N LEU A 62 -20.98 -1.88 -3.59
CA LEU A 62 -20.99 -2.42 -2.22
C LEU A 62 -21.24 -1.34 -1.16
N GLU A 63 -20.78 -0.11 -1.42
CA GLU A 63 -20.88 1.02 -0.48
C GLU A 63 -22.14 1.87 -0.66
N GLY A 64 -22.93 1.64 -1.72
CA GLY A 64 -24.12 2.42 -2.03
C GLY A 64 -23.82 3.86 -2.48
N THR A 65 -22.68 4.11 -3.13
CA THR A 65 -22.29 5.41 -3.68
C THR A 65 -22.26 5.40 -5.21
N ARG A 66 -22.38 6.57 -5.83
CA ARG A 66 -22.11 6.70 -7.27
C ARG A 66 -20.61 6.58 -7.53
N TRP A 67 -20.25 5.80 -8.55
CA TRP A 67 -18.86 5.42 -8.78
C TRP A 67 -18.04 6.58 -9.35
N GLU A 68 -18.66 7.47 -10.13
CA GLU A 68 -18.03 8.68 -10.65
C GLU A 68 -17.64 9.63 -9.50
N GLU A 69 -18.52 9.77 -8.50
CA GLU A 69 -18.27 10.57 -7.30
C GLU A 69 -17.13 9.96 -6.46
N ARG A 70 -17.12 8.63 -6.31
CA ARG A 70 -16.03 7.90 -5.64
C ARG A 70 -14.70 8.07 -6.36
N GLN A 71 -14.69 8.01 -7.69
CA GLN A 71 -13.49 8.17 -8.50
C GLN A 71 -12.88 9.56 -8.28
N GLU A 72 -13.68 10.61 -8.42
CA GLU A 72 -13.20 11.98 -8.21
C GLU A 72 -12.81 12.25 -6.75
N GLN A 73 -13.51 11.65 -5.80
CA GLN A 73 -13.12 11.70 -4.39
C GLN A 73 -11.74 11.07 -4.16
N LEU A 74 -11.46 9.91 -4.75
CA LEU A 74 -10.16 9.26 -4.63
C LEU A 74 -9.05 10.08 -5.32
N ARG A 75 -9.27 10.53 -6.56
CA ARG A 75 -8.31 11.40 -7.27
C ARG A 75 -7.99 12.67 -6.48
N SER A 76 -9.00 13.27 -5.87
CA SER A 76 -8.84 14.45 -5.03
C SER A 76 -8.11 14.12 -3.73
N ALA A 77 -8.40 12.98 -3.09
CA ALA A 77 -7.80 12.58 -1.82
C ALA A 77 -6.30 12.28 -1.93
N ILE A 78 -5.84 11.68 -3.02
CA ILE A 78 -4.40 11.47 -3.29
C ILE A 78 -3.75 12.85 -3.42
N LYS A 79 -2.74 13.18 -2.61
CA LYS A 79 -2.08 14.50 -2.63
C LYS A 79 -0.68 14.45 -3.22
N ASP A 80 0.01 13.34 -3.04
CA ASP A 80 1.38 13.19 -3.50
C ASP A 80 1.75 11.72 -3.70
N THR A 81 2.83 11.51 -4.45
CA THR A 81 3.53 10.23 -4.50
C THR A 81 4.97 10.43 -4.03
N VAL A 82 5.49 9.49 -3.25
CA VAL A 82 6.84 9.62 -2.69
C VAL A 82 7.62 8.30 -2.74
N TYR A 83 8.93 8.43 -2.93
CA TYR A 83 9.83 7.28 -2.82
C TYR A 83 9.75 6.67 -1.40
N CYS A 84 9.68 5.35 -1.33
CA CYS A 84 9.71 4.63 -0.06
C CYS A 84 10.57 3.37 -0.16
N ASP A 85 11.55 3.24 0.73
CA ASP A 85 12.30 2.00 0.95
C ASP A 85 12.05 1.49 2.37
N VAL A 86 11.22 0.45 2.49
CA VAL A 86 10.84 -0.16 3.77
C VAL A 86 12.01 -0.77 4.53
N HIS A 87 13.16 -1.00 3.87
CA HIS A 87 14.36 -1.50 4.54
C HIS A 87 15.12 -0.40 5.29
N ASN A 88 14.84 0.87 5.01
CA ASN A 88 15.47 2.00 5.68
C ASN A 88 14.76 2.30 7.01
N GLU A 89 15.51 2.70 8.05
CA GLU A 89 14.95 3.10 9.35
C GLU A 89 14.00 4.29 9.22
N ASN A 90 14.25 5.17 8.25
CA ASN A 90 13.32 6.18 7.80
C ASN A 90 12.88 5.86 6.35
N PRO A 91 11.76 5.12 6.16
CA PRO A 91 11.38 4.63 4.85
C PRO A 91 11.15 5.71 3.79
N LEU A 92 10.75 6.92 4.20
CA LEU A 92 10.40 8.00 3.29
C LEU A 92 11.57 8.96 2.99
N HIS A 93 12.79 8.66 3.46
CA HIS A 93 13.95 9.52 3.20
C HIS A 93 14.19 9.71 1.69
N PRO A 94 14.48 10.94 1.20
CA PRO A 94 14.74 12.17 1.95
C PRO A 94 13.51 13.01 2.30
N ALA A 95 12.30 12.59 1.92
CA ALA A 95 11.09 13.30 2.27
C ALA A 95 10.84 13.24 3.79
N VAL A 96 10.29 14.33 4.32
CA VAL A 96 10.00 14.47 5.75
C VAL A 96 8.50 14.69 5.92
N PHE A 97 7.84 13.72 6.53
CA PHE A 97 6.43 13.81 6.89
C PHE A 97 6.28 13.75 8.40
N ARG A 98 5.25 14.44 8.91
CA ARG A 98 4.72 14.11 10.23
C ARG A 98 4.08 12.72 10.16
N PRO A 99 4.11 11.92 11.24
CA PRO A 99 3.47 10.60 11.25
C PRO A 99 2.00 10.67 10.83
N PHE A 100 1.51 9.57 10.25
CA PHE A 100 0.18 9.45 9.65
C PHE A 100 -0.84 8.91 10.65
N ASP A 101 -2.12 9.23 10.43
CA ASP A 101 -3.20 8.70 11.26
C ASP A 101 -3.46 7.22 10.94
N THR A 102 -3.19 6.83 9.69
CA THR A 102 -3.32 5.46 9.20
C THR A 102 -2.25 5.15 8.17
N VAL A 103 -1.73 3.93 8.22
CA VAL A 103 -0.85 3.36 7.20
C VAL A 103 -1.56 2.15 6.61
N ILE A 104 -1.62 2.09 5.28
CA ILE A 104 -2.04 0.89 4.53
C ILE A 104 -0.80 0.32 3.85
N SER A 105 -0.72 -1.00 3.78
CA SER A 105 0.23 -1.67 2.89
C SER A 105 -0.42 -2.90 2.29
N ALA A 106 -0.48 -2.95 0.97
CA ALA A 106 -1.12 -4.02 0.22
C ALA A 106 -0.08 -4.79 -0.60
N PHE A 107 0.19 -6.03 -0.21
CA PHE A 107 1.06 -6.96 -0.94
C PHE A 107 2.50 -6.46 -1.17
N CYS A 108 3.03 -5.66 -0.23
CA CYS A 108 4.34 -5.03 -0.35
C CYS A 108 5.46 -5.82 0.34
N LEU A 109 5.30 -6.11 1.64
CA LEU A 109 6.43 -6.52 2.48
C LEU A 109 6.95 -7.92 2.14
N GLU A 110 6.07 -8.85 1.77
CA GLU A 110 6.46 -10.19 1.32
C GLU A 110 7.31 -10.15 0.06
N GLY A 111 6.99 -9.24 -0.87
CA GLY A 111 7.73 -9.01 -2.09
C GLY A 111 9.04 -8.28 -1.82
N ALA A 112 9.01 -7.18 -1.06
CA ALA A 112 10.20 -6.43 -0.71
C ALA A 112 11.26 -7.28 0.02
N CYS A 113 10.83 -8.28 0.78
CA CYS A 113 11.70 -9.12 1.62
C CYS A 113 11.98 -10.52 1.06
N PHE A 114 11.50 -10.86 -0.14
CA PHE A 114 11.50 -12.25 -0.63
C PHE A 114 12.89 -12.92 -0.60
N ASN A 115 13.92 -12.19 -1.03
CA ASN A 115 15.30 -12.67 -1.12
C ASN A 115 16.13 -12.43 0.16
N LYS A 116 15.54 -11.81 1.19
CA LYS A 116 16.23 -11.44 2.45
C LYS A 116 15.71 -12.23 3.67
N GLY A 117 14.52 -12.80 3.57
CA GLY A 117 13.96 -13.71 4.57
C GLY A 117 13.16 -13.03 5.69
N ARG A 118 12.66 -13.87 6.59
CA ARG A 118 11.75 -13.48 7.69
C ARG A 118 12.31 -12.40 8.66
N PRO A 119 13.60 -12.40 9.05
CA PRO A 119 14.12 -11.33 9.91
C PRO A 119 14.01 -9.94 9.28
N THR A 120 14.25 -9.83 7.97
CA THR A 120 14.11 -8.57 7.24
C THR A 120 12.66 -8.12 7.16
N TYR A 121 11.73 -9.04 6.94
CA TYR A 121 10.29 -8.73 6.98
C TYR A 121 9.87 -8.11 8.33
N VAL A 122 10.33 -8.67 9.45
CA VAL A 122 10.04 -8.13 10.78
C VAL A 122 10.60 -6.71 10.94
N ASN A 123 11.81 -6.45 10.43
CA ASN A 123 12.41 -5.11 10.49
C ASN A 123 11.69 -4.12 9.58
N ALA A 124 11.34 -4.51 8.35
CA ALA A 124 10.58 -3.67 7.43
C ALA A 124 9.20 -3.30 8.01
N MET A 125 8.52 -4.24 8.65
CA MET A 125 7.27 -3.98 9.36
C MET A 125 7.45 -2.98 10.50
N ARG A 126 8.53 -3.08 11.29
CA ARG A 126 8.85 -2.09 12.33
C ARG A 126 9.11 -0.71 11.75
N ASN A 127 9.93 -0.62 10.71
CA ASN A 127 10.24 0.63 10.03
C ASN A 127 8.96 1.29 9.51
N MET A 128 8.08 0.53 8.85
CA MET A 128 6.76 1.00 8.41
C MET A 128 5.90 1.52 9.58
N CYS A 129 5.91 0.83 10.72
CA CYS A 129 5.16 1.26 11.90
C CYS A 129 5.69 2.57 12.51
N THR A 130 6.94 2.98 12.26
CA THR A 130 7.44 4.30 12.70
C THR A 130 6.75 5.48 12.00
N LEU A 131 6.11 5.22 10.85
CA LEU A 131 5.35 6.22 10.10
C LEU A 131 3.97 6.49 10.69
N LEU A 132 3.54 5.69 11.67
CA LEU A 132 2.25 5.85 12.36
C LEU A 132 2.36 6.77 13.57
N LYS A 133 1.32 7.57 13.79
CA LYS A 133 1.13 8.24 15.07
C LYS A 133 0.87 7.21 16.18
N PRO A 134 1.23 7.50 17.44
CA PRO A 134 0.71 6.75 18.58
C PRO A 134 -0.83 6.69 18.54
N GLY A 135 -1.40 5.48 18.67
CA GLY A 135 -2.85 5.25 18.55
C GLY A 135 -3.40 5.29 17.12
N GLY A 136 -2.54 5.36 16.10
CA GLY A 136 -2.92 5.23 14.69
C GLY A 136 -3.30 3.81 14.30
N TYR A 137 -3.86 3.67 13.09
CA TYR A 137 -4.33 2.38 12.57
C TYR A 137 -3.42 1.85 11.48
N LEU A 138 -3.13 0.55 11.52
CA LEU A 138 -2.40 -0.15 10.46
C LEU A 138 -3.35 -1.12 9.75
N ILE A 139 -3.37 -1.09 8.42
CA ILE A 139 -4.10 -2.06 7.59
C ILE A 139 -3.06 -2.76 6.70
N VAL A 140 -2.91 -4.07 6.86
CA VAL A 140 -1.98 -4.88 6.06
C VAL A 140 -2.76 -5.93 5.29
N MET A 141 -2.54 -5.99 3.98
CA MET A 141 -2.93 -7.12 3.13
C MET A 141 -1.64 -7.79 2.66
N THR A 142 -1.57 -9.11 2.77
CA THR A 142 -0.37 -9.88 2.43
C THR A 142 -0.75 -11.27 1.95
N TYR A 143 0.09 -11.87 1.11
CA TYR A 143 -0.12 -13.25 0.68
C TYR A 143 0.31 -14.26 1.74
N ILE A 144 -0.54 -15.29 1.95
CA ILE A 144 -0.25 -16.41 2.84
C ILE A 144 0.12 -17.63 2.00
N GLY A 145 1.28 -18.22 2.29
CA GLY A 145 1.76 -19.45 1.63
C GLY A 145 2.27 -19.28 0.19
N VAL A 146 2.15 -18.10 -0.41
CA VAL A 146 2.61 -17.80 -1.78
C VAL A 146 4.14 -17.66 -1.81
N THR A 147 4.76 -18.16 -2.89
CA THR A 147 6.23 -18.11 -3.09
C THR A 147 6.66 -17.68 -4.48
N TYR A 148 5.73 -17.51 -5.41
CA TYR A 148 6.00 -17.12 -6.80
C TYR A 148 4.76 -16.45 -7.41
N TYR A 149 4.96 -15.72 -8.50
CA TYR A 149 3.91 -15.32 -9.41
C TYR A 149 4.08 -16.03 -10.75
N VAL A 150 3.00 -16.05 -11.54
CA VAL A 150 3.04 -16.55 -12.92
C VAL A 150 3.08 -15.37 -13.87
N GLY A 151 4.18 -15.23 -14.62
CA GLY A 151 4.35 -14.19 -15.62
C GLY A 151 3.41 -14.34 -16.81
N MET A 152 3.34 -13.32 -17.66
CA MET A 152 2.55 -13.38 -18.91
C MET A 152 3.06 -14.44 -19.89
N ASP A 153 4.32 -14.86 -19.75
CA ASP A 153 4.91 -15.96 -20.51
C ASP A 153 4.59 -17.35 -19.91
N GLY A 154 3.78 -17.39 -18.85
CA GLY A 154 3.36 -18.61 -18.15
C GLY A 154 4.41 -19.20 -17.21
N LYS A 155 5.55 -18.53 -17.00
CA LYS A 155 6.60 -19.04 -16.11
C LYS A 155 6.36 -18.65 -14.66
N GLU A 156 6.80 -19.52 -13.76
CA GLU A 156 6.84 -19.26 -12.33
C GLU A 156 8.12 -18.48 -11.98
N ASP A 157 7.92 -17.27 -11.45
CA ASP A 157 9.00 -16.39 -11.01
C ASP A 157 8.93 -16.22 -9.49
N PRO A 158 9.96 -16.64 -8.73
CA PRO A 158 10.00 -16.44 -7.29
C PRO A 158 10.02 -14.95 -6.93
N ASP A 159 9.02 -14.49 -6.19
CA ASP A 159 8.83 -13.07 -5.88
C ASP A 159 8.33 -12.81 -4.46
N ASN A 160 7.90 -13.84 -3.71
CA ASN A 160 7.26 -13.67 -2.43
C ASN A 160 7.97 -14.46 -1.33
N LEU A 161 8.20 -13.81 -0.20
CA LEU A 161 8.58 -14.49 1.02
C LEU A 161 7.42 -15.38 1.49
N ARG A 162 7.65 -16.68 1.71
CA ARG A 162 6.60 -17.57 2.23
C ARG A 162 6.18 -17.19 3.65
N LEU A 163 5.01 -16.59 3.77
CA LEU A 163 4.41 -16.21 5.06
C LEU A 163 3.36 -17.22 5.54
N ASP A 164 3.14 -17.21 6.85
CA ASP A 164 2.02 -17.87 7.52
C ASP A 164 1.35 -16.85 8.46
N THR A 165 0.06 -17.04 8.73
CA THR A 165 -0.75 -16.08 9.51
C THR A 165 -0.16 -15.83 10.90
N ASP A 166 0.26 -16.90 11.57
CA ASP A 166 0.91 -16.84 12.89
C ASP A 166 2.14 -15.93 12.90
N PHE A 167 2.99 -16.08 11.89
CA PHE A 167 4.19 -15.27 11.73
C PHE A 167 3.85 -13.79 11.48
N VAL A 168 2.84 -13.50 10.65
CA VAL A 168 2.39 -12.12 10.39
C VAL A 168 1.85 -11.47 11.65
N LEU A 169 0.94 -12.13 12.38
CA LEU A 169 0.37 -11.62 13.64
C LEU A 169 1.44 -11.39 14.71
N LYS A 170 2.39 -12.32 14.85
CA LYS A 170 3.53 -12.18 15.78
C LYS A 170 4.45 -11.02 15.38
N SER A 171 4.61 -10.77 14.08
CA SER A 171 5.41 -9.64 13.57
C SER A 171 4.74 -8.30 13.89
N LEU A 172 3.42 -8.20 13.70
CA LEU A 172 2.62 -7.03 14.07
C LEU A 172 2.74 -6.73 15.58
N SER A 173 2.56 -7.76 16.41
CA SER A 173 2.71 -7.64 17.87
C SER A 173 4.13 -7.16 18.25
N LYS A 174 5.17 -7.69 17.60
CA LYS A 174 6.58 -7.26 17.81
C LYS A 174 6.88 -5.85 17.30
N ALA A 175 6.04 -5.29 16.45
CA ALA A 175 6.10 -3.91 16.00
C ALA A 175 5.26 -2.96 16.87
N GLY A 176 4.64 -3.47 17.95
CA GLY A 176 3.83 -2.67 18.87
C GLY A 176 2.37 -2.50 18.42
N ILE A 177 1.92 -3.25 17.42
CA ILE A 177 0.54 -3.23 16.95
C ILE A 177 -0.29 -4.21 17.77
N THR A 178 -1.42 -3.74 18.32
CA THR A 178 -2.43 -4.61 18.92
C THR A 178 -3.30 -5.17 17.79
N VAL A 179 -3.37 -6.50 17.69
CA VAL A 179 -4.08 -7.25 16.64
C VAL A 179 -5.29 -7.97 17.20
#